data_AF-A0A7W8TR10-F1
#
_entry.id   AF-A0A7W8TR10-F1
#
_cell.length_a   1.000
_cell.length_b   1.000
_cell.length_c   1.000
_cell.angle_alpha   90.00
_cell.angle_beta   90.00
_cell.angle_gamma   90.00
#
_symmetry.space_group_name_H-M   'P 1'
#
loop_
_entity.id
_entity.type
_entity.pdbx_description
1 polymer ?
#
loop_
_entity_poly.entity_id
_entity_poly.type
_entity_poly.pdbx_seq_one_letter_code
_entity_poly.pdbx_strand_id
1 'polypeptide(L)'
;MTDPQQESPVDAELKRKLRESFDSQIPNFGSYNVVYATGIAGSGGSFLVGYRTQPLECIVAPIDPLSGEPLGVARTINLTNINEVGVDGMNQVQLATTTGHVYRFTVPASLLVRWRPADSPDDRESFILLEQAVDSVDFIAFVDSLILALSE
;
A
#
# COMPACT_ATOMS: atom_id res chain seq x y z
N MET A 1 26.14 9.27 -18.82
CA MET A 1 25.73 10.01 -17.61
C MET A 1 24.23 10.10 -17.69
N THR A 2 23.56 9.04 -17.24
CA THR A 2 22.10 8.87 -17.37
C THR A 2 21.51 9.41 -16.08
N ASP A 3 20.61 10.37 -16.19
CA ASP A 3 19.94 11.03 -15.06
C ASP A 3 19.23 9.98 -14.19
N PRO A 4 19.48 9.90 -12.87
CA PRO A 4 18.82 8.94 -12.00
C PRO A 4 17.37 9.41 -11.77
N GLN A 5 16.40 8.61 -12.24
CA GLN A 5 14.98 8.70 -11.91
C GLN A 5 14.24 9.98 -12.35
N GLN A 6 14.06 10.18 -13.67
CA GLN A 6 12.86 10.92 -14.09
C GLN A 6 11.66 9.97 -14.03
N GLU A 7 10.93 10.00 -12.91
CA GLU A 7 9.59 9.39 -12.83
C GLU A 7 8.75 9.89 -14.00
N SER A 8 8.01 8.98 -14.64
CA SER A 8 7.08 9.35 -15.69
C SER A 8 6.02 10.31 -15.11
N PRO A 9 5.64 11.39 -15.80
CA PRO A 9 4.60 12.30 -15.31
C PRO A 9 3.25 11.59 -15.06
N VAL A 10 3.00 10.49 -15.78
CA VAL A 10 1.79 9.66 -15.60
C VAL A 10 1.88 8.80 -14.32
N ASP A 11 3.07 8.28 -14.01
CA ASP A 11 3.33 7.54 -12.76
C ASP A 11 3.21 8.48 -11.54
N ALA A 12 3.84 9.65 -11.61
CA ALA A 12 3.76 10.66 -10.56
C ALA A 12 2.32 11.13 -10.29
N GLU A 13 1.53 11.32 -11.35
CA GLU A 13 0.11 11.69 -11.21
C GLU A 13 -0.72 10.56 -10.59
N LEU A 14 -0.48 9.30 -10.98
CA LEU A 14 -1.14 8.15 -10.36
C LEU A 14 -0.80 8.07 -8.87
N LYS A 15 0.47 8.18 -8.48
CA LYS A 15 0.91 8.19 -7.08
C LYS A 15 0.25 9.30 -6.29
N ARG A 16 0.14 10.50 -6.87
CA ARG A 16 -0.56 11.63 -6.25
C ARG A 16 -2.04 11.32 -6.00
N LYS A 17 -2.73 10.73 -6.98
CA LYS A 17 -4.14 10.34 -6.84
C LYS A 17 -4.35 9.24 -5.79
N LEU A 18 -3.48 8.23 -5.78
CA LEU A 18 -3.52 7.18 -4.77
C LEU A 18 -3.26 7.75 -3.37
N ARG A 19 -2.30 8.67 -3.25
CA ARG A 19 -2.02 9.39 -2.00
C ARG A 19 -3.24 10.18 -1.52
N GLU A 20 -3.89 10.92 -2.40
CA GLU A 20 -5.13 11.65 -2.08
C GLU A 20 -6.25 10.73 -1.59
N SER A 21 -6.44 9.59 -2.26
CA SER A 21 -7.40 8.58 -1.83
C SER A 21 -7.06 8.03 -0.44
N PHE A 22 -5.79 7.73 -0.17
CA PHE A 22 -5.36 7.28 1.16
C PHE A 22 -5.59 8.35 2.24
N ASP A 23 -5.17 9.59 1.97
CA ASP A 23 -5.30 10.71 2.90
C ASP A 23 -6.78 11.02 3.23
N SER A 24 -7.69 10.79 2.28
CA SER A 24 -9.14 10.95 2.51
C SER A 24 -9.74 9.92 3.48
N GLN A 25 -9.08 8.78 3.68
CA GLN A 25 -9.55 7.69 4.54
C GLN A 25 -9.01 7.78 5.97
N ILE A 26 -8.01 8.64 6.22
CA ILE A 26 -7.37 8.76 7.53
C ILE A 26 -7.79 10.06 8.23
N PRO A 27 -8.33 9.98 9.46
CA PRO A 27 -8.79 11.17 10.17
C PRO A 27 -7.64 12.10 10.61
N ASN A 28 -6.40 11.59 10.66
CA ASN A 28 -5.22 12.35 11.10
C ASN A 28 -4.18 12.36 9.98
N PHE A 29 -3.75 13.56 9.57
CA PHE A 29 -2.58 13.73 8.72
C PHE A 29 -1.33 13.26 9.47
N GLY A 30 -0.86 12.06 9.12
CA GLY A 30 0.43 11.54 9.54
C GLY A 30 1.39 11.49 8.36
N SER A 31 2.69 11.64 8.63
CA SER A 31 3.74 11.41 7.63
C SER A 31 3.88 9.91 7.36
N TYR A 32 2.92 9.35 6.63
CA TYR A 32 2.97 7.97 6.15
C TYR A 32 3.70 7.91 4.81
N ASN A 33 4.58 6.92 4.68
CA ASN A 33 4.95 6.38 3.38
C ASN A 33 3.77 5.53 2.90
N VAL A 34 3.48 5.54 1.61
CA VAL A 34 2.30 4.87 1.05
C VAL A 34 2.76 3.98 -0.11
N VAL A 35 2.41 2.70 -0.03
CA VAL A 35 2.66 1.72 -1.10
C VAL A 35 1.37 1.12 -1.61
N TYR A 36 1.38 0.72 -2.89
CA TYR A 36 0.32 -0.05 -3.49
C TYR A 36 0.59 -1.54 -3.28
N ALA A 37 -0.37 -2.22 -2.64
CA ALA A 37 -0.29 -3.64 -2.38
C ALA A 37 -1.35 -4.43 -3.17
N THR A 38 -0.97 -5.62 -3.63
CA THR A 38 -1.86 -6.55 -4.30
C THR A 38 -2.21 -7.70 -3.36
N GLY A 39 -3.49 -7.83 -3.02
CA GLY A 39 -3.98 -8.94 -2.21
C GLY A 39 -3.79 -10.29 -2.89
N ILE A 40 -3.46 -11.32 -2.12
CA ILE A 40 -3.42 -12.69 -2.62
C ILE A 40 -4.81 -13.34 -2.52
N ALA A 41 -5.05 -14.38 -3.33
CA ALA A 41 -6.31 -15.10 -3.44
C ALA A 41 -7.01 -15.30 -2.08
N GLY A 42 -8.29 -14.88 -1.99
CA GLY A 42 -9.09 -14.95 -0.77
C GLY A 42 -8.97 -13.76 0.20
N SER A 43 -7.96 -12.90 0.03
CA SER A 43 -7.74 -11.68 0.85
C SER A 43 -8.41 -10.43 0.27
N GLY A 44 -8.75 -10.50 -1.03
CA GLY A 44 -9.51 -9.50 -1.77
C GLY A 44 -8.68 -8.28 -2.22
N GLY A 45 -8.80 -7.94 -3.51
CA GLY A 45 -8.56 -6.58 -4.02
C GLY A 45 -7.13 -6.01 -3.95
N SER A 46 -7.06 -4.71 -4.20
CA SER A 46 -5.85 -3.90 -4.06
C SER A 46 -5.97 -3.03 -2.81
N PHE A 47 -4.84 -2.73 -2.20
CA PHE A 47 -4.78 -1.92 -1.00
C PHE A 47 -3.77 -0.79 -1.19
N LEU A 48 -4.04 0.32 -0.52
CA LEU A 48 -3.00 1.26 -0.13
C LEU A 48 -2.57 0.92 1.29
N VAL A 49 -1.26 0.77 1.48
CA VAL A 49 -0.69 0.53 2.80
C VAL A 49 0.13 1.75 3.17
N GLY A 50 -0.38 2.52 4.13
CA GLY A 50 0.37 3.58 4.77
C GLY A 50 1.19 3.02 5.91
N TYR A 51 2.46 3.41 6.07
CA TYR A 51 3.29 2.94 7.17
C TYR A 51 4.25 4.02 7.68
N ARG A 52 4.66 3.87 8.94
CA ARG A 52 5.63 4.73 9.61
C ARG A 52 6.32 3.96 10.75
N THR A 53 7.53 4.38 11.10
CA THR A 53 8.35 3.72 12.14
C THR A 53 8.22 4.35 13.53
N GLN A 54 7.66 5.57 13.63
CA GLN A 54 7.53 6.30 14.90
C GLN A 54 6.16 6.99 15.01
N PRO A 55 5.20 6.42 15.77
CA PRO A 55 5.20 5.06 16.32
C PRO A 55 5.19 3.99 15.22
N LEU A 56 5.58 2.75 15.55
CA LEU A 56 5.55 1.62 14.62
C LEU A 56 4.09 1.23 14.30
N GLU A 57 3.63 1.63 13.12
CA GLU A 57 2.22 1.55 12.74
C GLU A 57 2.06 1.50 11.23
N CYS A 58 1.07 0.74 10.76
CA CYS A 58 0.58 0.80 9.39
C CYS A 58 -0.94 0.92 9.32
N ILE A 59 -1.43 1.33 8.17
CA ILE A 59 -2.84 1.46 7.84
C ILE A 59 -3.08 0.69 6.55
N VAL A 60 -3.97 -0.29 6.57
CA VAL A 60 -4.40 -1.02 5.37
C VAL A 60 -5.72 -0.45 4.89
N ALA A 61 -5.71 0.18 3.72
CA ALA A 61 -6.85 0.85 3.10
C ALA A 61 -7.25 0.13 1.80
N PRO A 62 -8.37 -0.62 1.77
CA PRO A 62 -8.82 -1.29 0.55
C PRO A 62 -9.31 -0.28 -0.49
N ILE A 63 -8.89 -0.45 -1.73
CA ILE A 63 -9.25 0.45 -2.85
C ILE A 63 -9.73 -0.32 -4.07
N ASP A 64 -10.52 0.34 -4.90
CA ASP A 64 -10.83 -0.12 -6.24
C ASP A 64 -9.59 0.11 -7.11
N PRO A 65 -8.99 -0.94 -7.70
CA PRO A 65 -7.81 -0.78 -8.55
C PRO A 65 -8.07 0.11 -9.77
N LEU A 66 -9.33 0.22 -10.22
CA LEU A 66 -9.69 0.98 -11.41
C LEU A 66 -9.78 2.48 -11.14
N SER A 67 -10.46 2.88 -10.07
CA SER A 67 -10.72 4.30 -9.75
C SER A 67 -9.85 4.84 -8.62
N GLY A 68 -9.23 3.97 -7.83
CA GLY A 68 -8.55 4.32 -6.58
C GLY A 68 -9.48 4.64 -5.44
N GLU A 69 -10.81 4.56 -5.64
CA GLU A 69 -11.79 4.89 -4.61
C GLU A 69 -11.75 3.90 -3.44
N PRO A 70 -12.01 4.35 -2.20
CA PRO A 70 -12.10 3.46 -1.04
C PRO A 70 -13.19 2.39 -1.23
N LEU A 71 -12.84 1.11 -1.03
CA LEU A 71 -13.81 0.00 -1.04
C LEU A 71 -14.28 -0.41 0.36
N GLY A 72 -13.77 0.23 1.40
CA GLY A 72 -14.10 -0.11 2.78
C GLY A 72 -13.39 0.79 3.78
N VAL A 73 -13.46 0.39 5.05
CA VAL A 73 -12.85 1.14 6.13
C VAL A 73 -11.36 0.82 6.22
N ALA A 74 -10.52 1.86 6.11
CA ALA A 74 -9.10 1.75 6.39
C ALA A 74 -8.85 1.32 7.84
N ARG A 75 -7.91 0.40 8.04
CA ARG A 75 -7.63 -0.18 9.36
C ARG A 75 -6.22 0.10 9.81
N THR A 76 -6.10 0.73 10.97
CA THR A 76 -4.84 0.92 11.67
C THR A 76 -4.40 -0.38 12.34
N ILE A 77 -3.14 -0.75 12.10
CA ILE A 77 -2.46 -1.89 12.70
C ILE A 77 -1.19 -1.37 13.38
N ASN A 78 -1.04 -1.65 14.66
CA ASN A 78 0.11 -1.24 15.47
C ASN A 78 0.39 -2.29 16.56
N LEU A 79 1.41 -2.07 17.37
CA LEU A 79 1.85 -3.01 18.42
C LEU A 79 0.77 -3.37 19.44
N THR A 80 -0.33 -2.61 19.55
CA THR A 80 -1.40 -2.90 20.51
C THR A 80 -2.45 -3.86 19.97
N ASN A 81 -2.60 -3.97 18.64
CA ASN A 81 -3.65 -4.76 18.02
C ASN A 81 -3.15 -5.79 17.00
N ILE A 82 -1.85 -5.79 16.70
CA ILE A 82 -1.22 -6.85 15.91
C ILE A 82 -1.04 -8.10 16.76
N ASN A 83 -1.32 -9.27 16.18
CA ASN A 83 -1.21 -10.57 16.83
C ASN A 83 -0.13 -11.44 16.15
N GLU A 84 -0.02 -11.35 14.82
CA GLU A 84 0.95 -12.10 14.05
C GLU A 84 1.42 -11.26 12.86
N VAL A 85 2.72 -11.34 12.55
CA VAL A 85 3.32 -10.74 11.37
C VAL A 85 4.30 -11.74 10.77
N GLY A 86 4.35 -11.81 9.45
CA GLY A 86 5.30 -12.65 8.73
C GLY A 86 5.53 -12.19 7.31
N VAL A 87 6.68 -12.58 6.78
CA VAL A 87 7.03 -12.45 5.36
C VAL A 87 7.45 -13.82 4.86
N ASP A 88 6.91 -14.26 3.72
CA ASP A 88 7.32 -15.51 3.10
C ASP A 88 8.47 -15.32 2.08
N GLY A 89 8.95 -16.41 1.49
CA GLY A 89 10.05 -16.39 0.52
C GLY A 89 9.74 -15.65 -0.79
N MET A 90 8.51 -15.17 -0.99
CA MET A 90 8.07 -14.42 -2.17
C MET A 90 7.75 -12.95 -1.83
N ASN A 91 8.21 -12.44 -0.68
CA ASN A 91 7.87 -11.13 -0.13
C ASN A 91 6.37 -10.92 0.08
N GLN A 92 5.62 -12.01 0.32
CA GLN A 92 4.23 -11.92 0.72
C GLN A 92 4.19 -11.57 2.20
N VAL A 93 3.55 -10.45 2.51
CA VAL A 93 3.34 -9.99 3.88
C VAL A 93 2.05 -10.58 4.41
N GLN A 94 2.10 -11.08 5.63
CA GLN A 94 0.93 -11.47 6.42
C GLN A 94 0.84 -10.58 7.66
N LEU A 95 -0.32 -9.97 7.88
CA LEU A 95 -0.65 -9.23 9.09
C LEU A 95 -1.94 -9.81 9.67
N ALA A 96 -1.88 -10.38 10.88
CA ALA A 96 -3.05 -10.79 11.63
C ALA A 96 -3.25 -9.89 12.85
N THR A 97 -4.49 -9.44 13.05
CA THR A 97 -4.86 -8.57 14.17
C THR A 97 -5.61 -9.36 15.25
N THR A 98 -5.59 -8.87 16.48
CA THR A 98 -6.37 -9.43 17.61
C THR A 98 -7.88 -9.37 17.37
N THR A 99 -8.33 -8.47 16.48
CA THR A 99 -9.73 -8.38 16.03
C THR A 99 -10.15 -9.43 15.00
N GLY A 100 -9.24 -10.34 14.63
CA GLY A 100 -9.52 -11.45 13.71
C GLY A 100 -9.36 -11.12 12.22
N HIS A 101 -8.95 -9.90 11.87
CA HIS A 101 -8.62 -9.57 10.48
C HIS A 101 -7.23 -10.11 10.12
N VAL A 102 -7.16 -10.79 8.97
CA VAL A 102 -5.92 -11.28 8.39
C VAL A 102 -5.76 -10.69 6.99
N TYR A 103 -4.68 -9.96 6.80
CA TYR A 103 -4.28 -9.39 5.52
C TYR A 103 -3.13 -10.19 4.94
N ARG A 104 -3.24 -10.59 3.68
CA ARG A 104 -2.14 -11.19 2.92
C ARG A 104 -2.02 -10.52 1.57
N PHE A 105 -0.86 -9.93 1.31
CA PHE A 105 -0.61 -9.13 0.12
C PHE A 105 0.88 -9.09 -0.21
N THR A 106 1.20 -8.63 -1.41
CA THR A 106 2.57 -8.30 -1.84
C THR A 106 2.66 -6.81 -2.16
N VAL A 107 3.85 -6.24 -2.00
CA VAL A 107 4.18 -4.87 -2.44
C VAL A 107 5.21 -4.97 -3.55
N PRO A 108 4.79 -5.11 -4.83
CA PRO A 108 5.71 -5.33 -5.94
C PRO A 108 6.51 -4.07 -6.24
N ALA A 109 7.81 -4.20 -6.55
CA ALA A 109 8.67 -3.06 -6.91
C ALA A 109 8.18 -2.26 -8.12
N SER A 110 7.46 -2.90 -9.03
CA SER A 110 6.66 -2.23 -10.06
C SER A 110 5.50 -3.13 -10.50
N LEU A 111 4.41 -2.52 -10.95
CA LEU A 111 3.26 -3.25 -11.48
C LEU A 111 2.47 -2.41 -12.48
N LEU A 112 1.78 -3.07 -13.39
CA LEU A 112 0.88 -2.42 -14.34
C LEU A 112 -0.51 -2.25 -13.69
N VAL A 113 -0.88 -1.02 -13.37
CA VAL A 113 -2.17 -0.64 -12.79
C VAL A 113 -3.13 -0.28 -13.92
N ARG A 114 -4.30 -0.91 -13.95
CA ARG A 114 -5.40 -0.52 -14.82
C ARG A 114 -6.13 0.64 -14.15
N TRP A 115 -6.01 1.84 -14.69
CA TRP A 115 -6.51 3.07 -14.09
C TRP A 115 -7.53 3.77 -14.98
N ARG A 116 -8.57 4.33 -14.36
CA ARG A 116 -9.60 5.15 -14.98
C ARG A 116 -9.86 6.37 -14.11
N PRO A 117 -9.31 7.54 -14.48
CA PRO A 117 -9.63 8.78 -13.79
C PRO A 117 -11.13 9.08 -13.87
N ALA A 118 -11.74 9.54 -12.77
CA ALA A 118 -13.14 9.96 -12.74
C ALA A 118 -13.45 11.06 -13.77
N ASP A 119 -12.46 11.91 -14.07
CA ASP A 119 -12.58 13.01 -15.04
C ASP A 119 -12.20 12.62 -16.48
N SER A 120 -12.04 11.32 -16.78
CA SER A 120 -11.63 10.87 -18.13
C SER A 120 -12.73 11.17 -19.16
N PRO A 121 -12.49 12.07 -20.14
CA PRO A 121 -13.53 12.55 -21.05
C PRO A 121 -14.10 11.46 -21.98
N ASP A 122 -13.35 10.37 -22.19
CA ASP A 122 -13.70 9.28 -23.10
C ASP A 122 -14.07 7.97 -22.36
N ASP A 123 -14.19 7.96 -21.03
CA ASP A 123 -14.35 6.74 -20.19
C ASP A 123 -13.28 5.66 -20.48
N ARG A 124 -12.13 6.08 -21.01
CA ARG A 124 -11.03 5.19 -21.37
C ARG A 124 -10.22 4.85 -20.14
N GLU A 125 -10.06 3.55 -19.92
CA GLU A 125 -9.05 3.02 -19.02
C GLU A 125 -7.68 3.03 -19.69
N SER A 126 -6.66 3.25 -18.87
CA SER A 126 -5.25 3.22 -19.26
C SER A 126 -4.52 2.21 -18.39
N PHE A 127 -3.44 1.66 -18.92
CA PHE A 127 -2.51 0.83 -18.15
C PHE A 127 -1.29 1.68 -17.82
N ILE A 128 -1.11 1.97 -16.54
CA ILE A 128 -0.02 2.82 -16.03
C ILE A 128 0.96 1.91 -15.29
N LEU A 129 2.24 1.98 -15.65
CA LEU A 129 3.28 1.33 -14.87
C LEU A 129 3.51 2.15 -13.60
N LEU A 130 3.16 1.58 -12.44
CA LEU A 130 3.45 2.16 -11.14
C LEU A 130 4.81 1.66 -10.68
N GLU A 131 5.77 2.57 -10.50
CA GLU A 131 7.13 2.26 -10.05
C GLU A 131 7.27 2.54 -8.55
N GLN A 132 7.51 1.54 -7.72
CA GLN A 132 7.60 1.70 -6.26
C GLN A 132 8.78 0.89 -5.69
N ALA A 133 9.91 0.83 -6.42
CA ALA A 133 11.03 -0.03 -6.05
C ALA A 133 11.69 0.39 -4.72
N VAL A 134 11.86 1.69 -4.51
CA VAL A 134 12.43 2.24 -3.27
C VAL A 134 11.45 2.03 -2.11
N ASP A 135 10.17 2.37 -2.32
CA ASP A 135 9.14 2.24 -1.29
C ASP A 135 8.85 0.78 -0.93
N SER A 136 8.94 -0.15 -1.89
CA SER A 136 8.81 -1.60 -1.66
C SER A 136 9.92 -2.12 -0.72
N VAL A 137 11.17 -1.71 -0.94
CA VAL A 137 12.30 -2.08 -0.07
C VAL A 137 12.14 -1.46 1.32
N ASP A 138 11.78 -0.18 1.39
CA ASP A 138 11.55 0.52 2.66
C ASP A 138 10.38 -0.09 3.45
N PHE A 139 9.31 -0.49 2.76
CA PHE A 139 8.17 -1.17 3.37
C PHE A 139 8.55 -2.53 3.96
N ILE A 140 9.37 -3.33 3.27
CA ILE A 140 9.86 -4.60 3.83
C ILE A 140 10.70 -4.37 5.09
N ALA A 141 11.57 -3.36 5.10
CA ALA A 141 12.33 -2.99 6.30
C ALA A 141 11.42 -2.56 7.48
N PHE A 142 10.31 -1.88 7.19
CA PHE A 142 9.27 -1.61 8.18
C PHE A 142 8.62 -2.91 8.72
N VAL A 143 8.32 -3.88 7.85
CA VAL A 143 7.75 -5.17 8.28
C VAL A 143 8.75 -5.96 9.13
N ASP A 144 10.04 -5.97 8.78
CA ASP A 144 11.09 -6.57 9.60
C ASP A 144 11.15 -5.93 11.00
N SER A 145 10.93 -4.62 11.09
CA SER A 145 10.86 -3.91 12.37
C SER A 145 9.64 -4.34 13.20
N LEU A 146 8.49 -4.62 12.56
CA LEU A 146 7.31 -5.20 13.24
C LEU A 146 7.58 -6.62 13.74
N ILE A 147 8.24 -7.46 12.95
CA ILE A 147 8.61 -8.83 13.34
C ILE A 147 9.53 -8.79 14.55
N LEU A 148 10.55 -7.92 14.53
CA LEU A 148 11.49 -7.76 15.63
C LEU A 148 10.75 -7.33 16.91
N ALA A 149 9.92 -6.31 16.83
CA ALA A 149 9.18 -5.78 17.98
C ALA A 149 8.17 -6.77 18.59
N LEU A 150 7.68 -7.75 17.83
CA LEU A 150 6.82 -8.83 18.35
C LEU A 150 7.59 -10.04 18.88
N SER A 151 8.90 -10.10 18.65
CA SER A 151 9.79 -11.15 19.16
C SER A 151 10.45 -10.78 20.49
N GLU A 152 10.32 -9.52 20.92
CA GLU A 152 10.79 -8.98 22.20
C GLU A 152 9.78 -9.21 23.34
#